data_AF-A0A7S2CRK0-F1
#
_entry.id   AF-A0A7S2CRK0-F1
#
_cell.length_a   1.000
_cell.length_b   1.000
_cell.length_c   1.000
_cell.angle_alpha   90.00
_cell.angle_beta   90.00
_cell.angle_gamma   90.00
#
_symmetry.space_group_name_H-M   'P 1'
#
loop_
_entity.id
_entity.type
_entity.pdbx_description
1 polymer ?
#
loop_
_entity_poly.entity_id
_entity_poly.type
_entity_poly.pdbx_seq_one_letter_code
_entity_poly.pdbx_strand_id
1 'polypeptide(L)'
;ELHRVHAASSALVEEHAGRARLQASGQASGKGGTDDSTELFTVNHSNGPVVYDARALLASCRSSSLPPRCKLLLVESSNILIRQIGDVFLPQAQPRASNGASTALRSRPPRIARSPAASFVADLRAALHLCERCDLRHVLCIAPNGADIPNAFEPRVVLRQLDGLAVPSAAYLLAN
;
A
#
# COMPACT_ATOMS: atom_id res chain seq x y z
N GLU A 1 -20.27 4.19 -22.95
CA GLU A 1 -19.36 3.02 -22.96
C GLU A 1 -18.61 2.76 -21.64
N LEU A 2 -18.55 3.71 -20.69
CA LEU A 2 -17.88 3.53 -19.39
C LEU A 2 -18.57 2.56 -18.41
N HIS A 3 -19.85 2.25 -18.58
CA HIS A 3 -20.58 1.32 -17.70
C HIS A 3 -20.27 -0.17 -17.94
N ARG A 4 -19.68 -0.53 -19.09
CA ARG A 4 -19.40 -1.95 -19.42
C ARG A 4 -18.10 -2.46 -18.80
N VAL A 5 -17.17 -1.55 -18.47
CA VAL A 5 -15.85 -1.89 -17.93
C VAL A 5 -15.92 -2.22 -16.43
N HIS A 6 -16.78 -1.54 -15.66
CA HIS A 6 -16.96 -1.83 -14.23
C HIS A 6 -17.65 -3.18 -13.97
N ALA A 7 -18.64 -3.54 -14.79
CA ALA A 7 -19.34 -4.83 -14.64
C ALA A 7 -18.41 -6.02 -14.92
N ALA A 8 -17.52 -5.90 -15.91
CA ALA A 8 -16.53 -6.94 -16.22
C ALA A 8 -15.46 -7.09 -15.13
N SER A 9 -15.04 -5.98 -14.51
CA SER A 9 -14.08 -6.00 -13.40
C SER A 9 -14.67 -6.63 -12.13
N SER A 10 -15.96 -6.44 -11.86
CA SER A 10 -16.62 -7.02 -10.68
C SER A 10 -16.86 -8.52 -10.83
N ALA A 11 -17.23 -8.98 -12.03
CA ALA A 11 -17.45 -10.40 -12.31
C ALA A 11 -16.16 -11.24 -12.22
N LEU A 12 -15.02 -10.68 -12.64
CA LEU A 12 -13.71 -11.35 -12.52
C LEU A 12 -13.24 -11.48 -11.06
N VAL A 13 -13.55 -10.51 -10.21
CA VAL A 13 -13.19 -10.52 -8.78
C VAL A 13 -14.03 -11.53 -8.00
N GLU A 14 -15.32 -11.66 -8.31
CA GLU A 14 -16.20 -12.66 -7.67
C GLU A 14 -15.84 -14.09 -8.05
N GLU A 15 -15.47 -14.34 -9.31
CA GLU A 15 -15.08 -15.68 -9.78
C GLU A 15 -13.77 -16.14 -9.11
N HIS A 16 -12.82 -15.24 -8.88
CA HIS A 16 -11.55 -15.55 -8.21
C HIS A 16 -11.73 -15.74 -6.69
N ALA A 17 -12.61 -14.97 -6.05
CA ALA A 17 -12.96 -15.16 -4.64
C ALA A 17 -13.69 -16.50 -4.41
N GLY A 18 -14.55 -16.91 -5.34
CA GLY A 18 -15.22 -18.21 -5.31
C GLY A 18 -14.25 -19.40 -5.45
N ARG A 19 -13.23 -19.27 -6.32
CA ARG A 19 -12.20 -20.30 -6.51
C ARG A 19 -11.24 -20.43 -5.33
N ALA A 20 -10.84 -19.32 -4.71
CA ALA A 20 -9.97 -19.32 -3.54
C ALA A 20 -10.62 -19.98 -2.32
N ARG A 21 -11.96 -19.88 -2.19
CA ARG A 21 -12.71 -20.50 -1.09
C ARG A 21 -12.77 -22.03 -1.19
N LEU A 22 -12.65 -22.60 -2.40
CA LEU A 22 -12.66 -24.06 -2.62
C LEU A 22 -11.27 -24.71 -2.46
N GLN A 23 -10.18 -23.94 -2.49
CA GLN A 23 -8.82 -24.47 -2.28
C GLN A 23 -8.41 -24.54 -0.80
N ALA A 24 -9.10 -23.83 0.10
CA ALA A 24 -8.81 -23.88 1.54
C ALA A 24 -9.24 -25.19 2.23
N SER A 25 -9.92 -26.11 1.53
CA SER A 25 -10.36 -27.41 2.07
C SER A 25 -9.62 -28.62 1.48
N GLY A 26 -8.60 -28.43 0.64
CA GLY A 26 -7.90 -29.52 -0.04
C GLY A 26 -6.45 -29.67 0.44
N GLN A 27 -6.16 -30.78 1.11
CA GLN A 27 -4.82 -31.25 1.44
C GLN A 27 -3.85 -31.16 0.26
N ALA A 28 -2.63 -30.72 0.55
CA ALA A 28 -1.50 -30.77 -0.35
C ALA A 28 -1.23 -32.19 -0.87
N SER A 29 -1.25 -32.38 -2.18
CA SER A 29 -0.53 -33.45 -2.87
C SER A 29 -0.18 -32.97 -4.28
N GLY A 30 1.10 -33.12 -4.63
CA GLY A 30 1.74 -32.33 -5.68
C GLY A 30 1.74 -32.91 -7.10
N LYS A 31 2.61 -32.24 -7.88
CA LYS A 31 3.16 -32.50 -9.22
C LYS A 31 2.48 -31.84 -10.42
N GLY A 32 3.25 -30.95 -11.04
CA GLY A 32 3.48 -30.94 -12.48
C GLY A 32 2.57 -30.03 -13.31
N GLY A 33 2.94 -28.75 -13.41
CA GLY A 33 2.41 -27.83 -14.41
C GLY A 33 3.31 -26.60 -14.46
N THR A 34 3.65 -26.15 -15.66
CA THR A 34 4.46 -24.95 -15.93
C THR A 34 4.06 -23.77 -15.06
N ASP A 35 4.92 -23.43 -14.10
CA ASP A 35 4.70 -22.44 -13.04
C ASP A 35 4.68 -21.02 -13.62
N ASP A 36 3.51 -20.59 -14.04
CA ASP A 36 3.09 -19.19 -13.86
C ASP A 36 2.22 -19.09 -12.60
N SER A 37 2.71 -19.72 -11.51
CA SER A 37 2.08 -19.59 -10.20
C SER A 37 2.17 -18.14 -9.77
N THR A 38 1.03 -17.46 -9.84
CA THR A 38 0.79 -16.26 -9.05
C THR A 38 1.02 -16.64 -7.60
N GLU A 39 2.13 -16.16 -7.02
CA GLU A 39 2.47 -16.38 -5.61
C GLU A 39 1.50 -15.56 -4.75
N LEU A 40 0.33 -16.13 -4.50
CA LEU A 40 -0.71 -15.52 -3.66
C LEU A 40 -0.50 -15.93 -2.20
N PHE A 41 -0.71 -14.97 -1.28
CA PHE A 41 -0.73 -15.26 0.16
C PHE A 41 -1.83 -14.46 0.86
N THR A 42 -2.32 -14.98 1.98
CA THR A 42 -3.44 -14.37 2.72
C THR A 42 -2.93 -13.74 4.01
N VAL A 43 -3.37 -12.51 4.29
CA VAL A 43 -3.17 -11.83 5.58
C VAL A 43 -4.52 -11.65 6.25
N ASN A 44 -4.62 -12.06 7.52
CA ASN A 44 -5.83 -11.90 8.32
C ASN A 44 -5.83 -10.52 8.99
N HIS A 45 -6.64 -9.60 8.49
CA HIS A 45 -6.89 -8.30 9.11
C HIS A 45 -8.11 -8.35 10.02
N SER A 46 -8.32 -7.34 10.87
CA SER A 46 -9.48 -7.28 11.77
C SER A 46 -10.83 -7.29 11.03
N ASN A 47 -10.85 -6.74 9.81
CA ASN A 47 -12.04 -6.72 8.94
C ASN A 47 -12.12 -7.95 7.99
N GLY A 48 -11.28 -8.96 8.21
CA GLY A 48 -11.27 -10.21 7.45
C GLY A 48 -9.97 -10.49 6.68
N PRO A 49 -9.86 -11.69 6.07
CA PRO A 49 -8.70 -12.09 5.28
C PRO A 49 -8.63 -11.33 3.96
N VAL A 50 -7.42 -10.91 3.58
CA VAL A 50 -7.11 -10.29 2.28
C VAL A 50 -6.02 -11.11 1.59
N VAL A 51 -6.24 -11.42 0.31
CA VAL A 51 -5.29 -12.12 -0.54
C VAL A 51 -4.42 -11.11 -1.28
N TYR A 52 -3.11 -11.30 -1.22
CA TYR A 52 -2.11 -10.46 -1.86
C TYR A 52 -1.31 -11.24 -2.90
N ASP A 53 -0.86 -10.54 -3.94
CA ASP A 53 0.10 -11.04 -4.91
C ASP A 53 1.52 -10.62 -4.50
N ALA A 54 2.37 -11.60 -4.18
CA ALA A 54 3.75 -11.38 -3.76
C ALA A 54 4.61 -10.76 -4.87
N ARG A 55 4.38 -11.12 -6.15
CA ARG A 55 5.15 -10.57 -7.28
C ARG A 55 4.85 -9.08 -7.46
N ALA A 56 3.56 -8.72 -7.41
CA ALA A 56 3.14 -7.32 -7.48
C ALA A 56 3.72 -6.48 -6.32
N LEU A 57 3.72 -7.03 -5.10
CA LEU A 57 4.30 -6.36 -3.93
C LEU A 57 5.81 -6.16 -4.06
N LEU A 58 6.55 -7.18 -4.50
CA LEU A 58 7.99 -7.07 -4.74
C LEU A 58 8.33 -6.06 -5.83
N ALA A 59 7.53 -5.99 -6.90
CA ALA A 59 7.68 -4.99 -7.95
C ALA A 59 7.49 -3.56 -7.41
N SER A 60 6.49 -3.35 -6.54
CA SER A 60 6.22 -2.04 -5.92
C SER A 60 7.30 -1.58 -4.94
N CYS A 61 8.03 -2.52 -4.32
CA CYS A 61 9.10 -2.22 -3.36
C CYS A 61 10.40 -1.73 -4.01
N ARG A 62 10.55 -1.90 -5.33
CA ARG A 62 11.72 -1.40 -6.07
C ARG A 62 11.52 0.10 -6.31
N SER A 63 12.33 0.93 -5.65
CA SER A 63 12.31 2.40 -5.79
C SER A 63 12.29 2.84 -7.26
N SER A 64 11.49 3.86 -7.60
CA SER A 64 11.24 4.45 -8.94
C SER A 64 11.81 3.62 -10.10
N SER A 65 10.96 2.86 -10.78
CA SER A 65 11.30 2.08 -11.98
C SER A 65 11.71 2.94 -13.19
N LEU A 66 11.73 4.27 -13.04
CA LEU A 66 12.11 5.19 -14.10
C LEU A 66 13.54 4.90 -14.60
N PRO A 67 13.72 4.75 -15.92
CA PRO A 67 15.05 4.64 -16.51
C PRO A 67 15.93 5.84 -16.13
N PRO A 68 17.25 5.66 -15.99
CA PRO A 68 18.18 6.73 -15.65
C PRO A 68 18.09 7.96 -16.57
N ARG A 69 17.78 7.77 -17.85
CA ARG A 69 17.61 8.87 -18.80
C ARG A 69 16.40 9.76 -18.46
N CYS A 70 15.26 9.15 -18.08
CA CYS A 70 14.08 9.92 -17.68
C CYS A 70 14.32 10.68 -16.38
N LYS A 71 15.12 10.10 -15.48
CA LYS A 71 15.54 10.73 -14.23
C LYS A 71 16.38 11.99 -14.48
N LEU A 72 17.29 11.96 -15.45
CA LEU A 72 18.09 13.13 -15.84
C LEU A 72 17.21 14.25 -16.44
N LEU A 73 16.24 13.91 -17.29
CA LEU A 73 15.33 14.91 -17.87
C LEU A 73 14.51 15.68 -16.82
N LEU A 74 14.19 15.05 -15.68
CA LEU A 74 13.51 15.73 -14.57
C LEU A 74 14.43 16.75 -13.89
N VAL A 75 15.70 16.41 -13.69
CA VAL A 75 16.70 17.27 -13.04
C VAL A 75 17.16 18.39 -13.98
N GLU A 76 17.23 18.13 -15.28
CA GLU A 76 17.61 19.11 -16.33
C GLU A 76 16.44 19.95 -16.82
N SER A 77 15.24 19.77 -16.27
CA SER A 77 14.06 20.53 -16.68
C SER A 77 14.24 22.03 -16.44
N SER A 78 13.85 22.84 -17.41
CA SER A 78 13.77 24.30 -17.28
C SER A 78 12.63 24.74 -16.36
N ASN A 79 11.70 23.85 -16.03
CA ASN A 79 10.61 24.12 -15.10
C ASN A 79 11.05 23.83 -13.67
N ILE A 80 11.00 24.85 -12.82
CA ILE A 80 11.48 24.78 -11.44
C ILE A 80 10.72 23.73 -10.60
N LEU A 81 9.42 23.53 -10.85
CA LEU A 81 8.61 22.55 -10.14
C LEU A 81 9.00 21.12 -10.53
N ILE A 82 9.25 20.88 -11.82
CA ILE A 82 9.71 19.58 -12.31
C ILE A 82 11.09 19.26 -11.75
N ARG A 83 11.97 20.26 -11.66
CA ARG A 83 13.29 20.10 -11.05
C ARG A 83 13.19 19.79 -9.55
N GLN A 84 12.34 20.49 -8.82
CA GLN A 84 12.08 20.23 -7.39
C GLN A 84 11.52 18.82 -7.15
N ILE A 85 10.61 18.36 -8.00
CA ILE A 85 10.12 16.97 -7.98
C ILE A 85 11.30 16.02 -8.22
N GLY A 86 12.10 16.26 -9.26
CA GLY A 86 13.32 15.50 -9.54
C GLY A 86 14.25 15.39 -8.33
N ASP A 87 14.54 16.49 -7.65
CA ASP A 87 15.42 16.56 -6.48
C ASP A 87 14.87 15.75 -5.28
N VAL A 88 13.56 15.73 -5.09
CA VAL A 88 12.89 14.97 -4.01
C VAL A 88 12.88 13.46 -4.30
N PHE A 89 12.59 13.06 -5.54
CA PHE A 89 12.49 11.64 -5.93
C PHE A 89 13.84 11.01 -6.29
N LEU A 90 14.86 11.83 -6.58
CA LEU A 90 16.22 11.41 -6.92
C LEU A 90 17.22 12.12 -6.01
N PRO A 91 17.28 11.74 -4.73
CA PRO A 91 18.15 12.43 -3.76
C PRO A 91 19.66 12.29 -4.04
N GLN A 92 20.07 11.73 -5.18
CA GLN A 92 21.44 11.77 -5.71
C GLN A 92 21.47 11.82 -7.24
N ALA A 93 21.27 13.00 -7.79
CA ALA A 93 21.95 13.40 -9.02
C ALA A 93 22.58 14.77 -8.77
N GLN A 94 23.48 14.86 -7.78
CA GLN A 94 24.27 16.06 -7.60
C GLN A 94 25.07 16.27 -8.90
N PRO A 95 24.92 17.40 -9.61
CA PRO A 95 25.77 17.66 -10.76
C PRO A 95 27.20 17.69 -10.25
N ARG A 96 28.07 16.87 -10.84
CA ARG A 96 29.52 17.01 -10.66
C ARG A 96 29.87 18.42 -11.15
N ALA A 97 29.98 19.37 -10.22
CA ALA A 97 30.66 20.61 -10.47
C ALA A 97 32.14 20.26 -10.72
N SER A 98 32.48 20.07 -11.99
CA SER A 98 33.86 20.19 -12.44
C SER A 98 34.29 21.62 -12.21
N ASN A 99 35.12 21.84 -11.18
CA ASN A 99 36.38 22.58 -11.26
C ASN A 99 36.79 23.09 -9.87
N GLY A 100 38.01 22.72 -9.46
CA GLY A 100 38.78 23.47 -8.47
C GLY A 100 38.72 22.94 -7.04
N ALA A 101 39.76 22.19 -6.67
CA ALA A 101 40.43 22.17 -5.36
C ALA A 101 39.59 22.46 -4.08
N SER A 102 39.37 21.43 -3.26
CA SER A 102 39.62 21.48 -1.80
C SER A 102 39.33 20.15 -1.09
N THR A 103 40.36 19.70 -0.38
CA THR A 103 40.45 18.79 0.76
C THR A 103 39.17 18.40 1.51
N ALA A 104 39.03 17.08 1.69
CA ALA A 104 38.48 16.38 2.87
C ALA A 104 37.15 16.91 3.46
N LEU A 105 36.02 16.45 2.90
CA LEU A 105 34.74 16.45 3.60
C LEU A 105 34.02 15.13 3.34
N ARG A 106 34.13 14.25 4.35
CA ARG A 106 33.26 13.11 4.68
C ARG A 106 32.51 12.53 3.48
N SER A 107 33.04 11.43 2.94
CA SER A 107 32.27 10.45 2.18
C SER A 107 31.09 10.01 3.04
N ARG A 108 29.97 10.72 2.93
CA ARG A 108 28.70 10.30 3.50
C ARG A 108 28.45 8.92 2.90
N PRO A 109 28.30 7.86 3.72
CA PRO A 109 28.04 6.54 3.18
C PRO A 109 26.85 6.65 2.22
N PRO A 110 26.89 5.97 1.06
CA PRO A 110 25.76 5.97 0.15
C PRO A 110 24.55 5.61 1.00
N ARG A 111 23.60 6.55 1.13
CA ARG A 111 22.35 6.26 1.83
C ARG A 111 21.74 5.14 1.02
N ILE A 112 21.85 3.91 1.52
CA ILE A 112 21.16 2.74 0.98
C ILE A 112 19.74 3.22 0.75
N ALA A 113 19.32 3.25 -0.51
CA ALA A 113 18.00 3.73 -0.88
C ALA A 113 17.01 2.89 -0.06
N ARG A 114 16.41 3.51 0.96
CA ARG A 114 15.46 2.82 1.82
C ARG A 114 14.31 2.38 0.95
N SER A 115 13.85 1.14 1.11
CA SER A 115 12.66 0.69 0.39
C SER A 115 11.47 1.59 0.78
N PRO A 116 10.48 1.74 -0.11
CA PRO A 116 9.25 2.48 0.22
C PRO A 116 8.60 1.94 1.50
N ALA A 117 8.59 0.61 1.68
CA ALA A 117 8.08 -0.04 2.90
C ALA A 117 8.87 0.36 4.15
N ALA A 118 10.21 0.41 4.09
CA ALA A 118 11.01 0.82 5.24
C ALA A 118 10.80 2.30 5.62
N SER A 119 10.54 3.15 4.62
CA SER A 119 10.23 4.57 4.85
C SER A 119 8.84 4.71 5.47
N PHE A 120 7.83 4.04 4.91
CA PHE A 120 6.47 4.00 5.45
C PHE A 120 6.44 3.50 6.91
N VAL A 121 7.18 2.43 7.24
CA VAL A 121 7.23 1.91 8.62
C VAL A 121 7.88 2.92 9.58
N ALA A 122 8.91 3.65 9.13
CA ALA A 122 9.54 4.68 9.94
C ALA A 122 8.56 5.84 10.22
N ASP A 123 7.85 6.29 9.19
CA ASP A 123 6.87 7.38 9.28
C ASP A 123 5.67 6.96 10.13
N LEU A 124 5.18 5.73 9.97
CA LEU A 124 4.09 5.17 10.78
C LEU A 124 4.47 5.12 12.26
N ARG A 125 5.69 4.65 12.60
CA ARG A 125 6.16 4.63 13.99
C ARG A 125 6.26 6.04 14.57
N ALA A 126 6.76 7.00 13.79
CA ALA A 126 6.82 8.39 14.22
C ALA A 126 5.42 8.97 14.48
N ALA A 127 4.46 8.69 13.60
CA ALA A 127 3.07 9.10 13.78
C ALA A 127 2.43 8.47 15.02
N LEU A 128 2.62 7.16 15.24
CA LEU A 128 2.09 6.47 16.42
C LEU A 128 2.67 7.03 17.72
N HIS A 129 3.96 7.35 17.78
CA HIS A 129 4.57 7.99 18.94
C HIS A 129 4.02 9.39 19.24
N LEU A 130 3.59 10.13 18.22
CA LEU A 130 2.90 11.41 18.42
C LEU A 130 1.49 11.18 18.99
N CYS A 131 0.77 10.17 18.48
CA CYS A 131 -0.56 9.81 18.98
C CYS A 131 -0.53 9.37 20.46
N GLU A 132 0.50 8.65 20.90
CA GLU A 132 0.67 8.22 22.30
C GLU A 132 0.77 9.38 23.31
N ARG A 133 1.12 10.58 22.83
CA ARG A 133 1.29 11.77 23.68
C ARG A 133 0.07 12.69 23.69
N CYS A 134 -0.98 12.33 22.95
CA CYS A 134 -2.18 13.14 22.79
C CYS A 134 -3.39 12.42 23.39
N ASP A 135 -4.35 13.19 23.92
CA ASP A 135 -5.67 12.65 24.26
C ASP A 135 -6.43 12.34 22.96
N LEU A 136 -6.57 11.04 22.67
CA LEU A 136 -7.20 10.59 21.43
C LEU A 136 -8.73 10.62 21.56
N ARG A 137 -9.37 11.30 20.60
CA ARG A 137 -10.82 11.22 20.38
C ARG A 137 -11.06 10.46 19.09
N HIS A 138 -11.67 9.28 19.21
CA HIS A 138 -11.91 8.40 18.07
C HIS A 138 -13.25 8.73 17.40
N VAL A 139 -13.23 8.89 16.08
CA VAL A 139 -14.43 8.94 15.23
C VAL A 139 -14.38 7.73 14.31
N LEU A 140 -15.41 6.89 14.37
CA LEU A 140 -15.52 5.68 13.56
C LEU A 140 -16.43 5.97 12.37
N CYS A 141 -15.86 5.87 11.16
CA CYS A 141 -16.61 6.01 9.91
C CYS A 141 -17.07 4.63 9.43
N ILE A 142 -18.35 4.48 9.10
CA ILE A 142 -18.95 3.22 8.65
C ILE A 142 -19.58 3.43 7.28
N ALA A 143 -19.27 2.56 6.32
CA ALA A 143 -19.95 2.55 5.04
C ALA A 143 -21.35 1.94 5.21
N PRO A 144 -22.43 2.65 4.83
CA PRO A 144 -23.80 2.17 5.06
C PRO A 144 -24.20 1.03 4.12
N ASN A 145 -23.52 0.87 2.99
CA ASN A 145 -23.71 -0.21 2.02
C ASN A 145 -22.42 -0.42 1.20
N GLY A 146 -22.30 -1.57 0.52
CA GLY A 146 -21.11 -1.89 -0.30
C GLY A 146 -21.15 -1.37 -1.74
N ALA A 147 -22.24 -0.73 -2.15
CA ALA A 147 -22.46 -0.27 -3.53
C ALA A 147 -22.36 1.26 -3.68
N ASP A 148 -21.94 1.96 -2.63
CA ASP A 148 -21.87 3.43 -2.54
C ASP A 148 -23.18 4.14 -2.96
N ILE A 149 -24.33 3.49 -2.73
CA ILE A 149 -25.64 4.05 -3.07
C ILE A 149 -26.07 5.02 -1.96
N PRO A 150 -26.35 6.29 -2.26
CA PRO A 150 -26.80 7.24 -1.26
C PRO A 150 -28.13 6.79 -0.66
N ASN A 151 -28.30 6.97 0.65
CA ASN A 151 -29.50 6.60 1.42
C ASN A 151 -29.85 5.10 1.42
N ALA A 152 -29.01 4.23 0.87
CA ALA A 152 -29.18 2.79 1.02
C ALA A 152 -28.48 2.30 2.30
N PHE A 153 -29.14 1.40 3.03
CA PHE A 153 -28.59 0.79 4.24
C PHE A 153 -28.59 -0.73 4.11
N GLU A 154 -27.40 -1.32 4.25
CA GLU A 154 -27.21 -2.76 4.21
C GLU A 154 -26.75 -3.26 5.58
N PRO A 155 -27.65 -3.85 6.39
CA PRO A 155 -27.35 -4.23 7.77
C PRO A 155 -26.16 -5.18 7.90
N ARG A 156 -25.99 -6.10 6.95
CA ARG A 156 -24.92 -7.10 6.97
C ARG A 156 -23.54 -6.48 6.78
N VAL A 157 -23.44 -5.46 5.93
CA VAL A 157 -22.18 -4.73 5.68
C VAL A 157 -21.81 -3.88 6.89
N VAL A 158 -22.80 -3.24 7.52
CA VAL A 158 -22.60 -2.42 8.72
C VAL A 158 -22.21 -3.27 9.91
N LEU A 159 -22.90 -4.40 10.17
CA LEU A 159 -22.58 -5.29 11.29
C LEU A 159 -21.16 -5.86 11.20
N ARG A 160 -20.73 -6.29 10.01
CA ARG A 160 -19.34 -6.77 9.82
C ARG A 160 -18.30 -5.71 10.14
N GLN A 161 -18.54 -4.45 9.74
CA GLN A 161 -17.64 -3.35 10.06
C GLN A 161 -17.61 -3.05 11.56
N LEU A 162 -18.78 -3.06 12.23
CA LEU A 162 -18.86 -2.87 13.68
C LEU A 162 -18.11 -3.96 14.45
N ASP A 163 -18.24 -5.21 14.02
CA ASP A 163 -17.50 -6.35 14.59
C ASP A 163 -15.99 -6.21 14.35
N GLY A 164 -15.58 -5.87 13.13
CA GLY A 164 -14.17 -5.68 12.77
C GLY A 164 -13.51 -4.47 13.44
N LEU A 165 -14.29 -3.49 13.89
CA LEU A 165 -13.86 -2.33 14.69
C LEU A 165 -14.01 -2.57 16.20
N ALA A 166 -14.45 -3.76 16.62
CA ALA A 166 -14.69 -4.13 18.01
C ALA A 166 -15.63 -3.17 18.77
N VAL A 167 -16.58 -2.52 18.07
CA VAL A 167 -17.55 -1.61 18.69
C VAL A 167 -18.40 -2.30 19.76
N PRO A 168 -18.93 -3.52 19.56
CA PRO A 168 -19.68 -4.21 20.61
C PRO A 168 -18.85 -4.45 21.88
N SER A 169 -17.57 -4.83 21.72
CA SER A 169 -16.65 -5.04 22.85
C SER A 169 -16.35 -3.74 23.58
N ALA A 170 -16.10 -2.65 22.85
CA ALA A 170 -15.87 -1.33 23.43
C ALA A 170 -17.13 -0.82 24.16
N ALA A 171 -18.32 -0.99 23.58
CA ALA A 171 -19.58 -0.62 24.20
C ALA A 171 -19.83 -1.41 25.50
N TYR A 172 -19.53 -2.71 25.50
CA TYR A 172 -19.61 -3.54 26.70
C TYR A 172 -18.67 -3.06 27.82
N LEU A 173 -17.43 -2.68 27.48
CA LEU A 173 -16.44 -2.17 28.44
C LEU A 173 -16.76 -0.77 28.97
N LEU A 174 -17.52 0.03 28.22
CA LEU A 174 -17.93 1.36 28.67
C LEU A 174 -19.22 1.32 29.51
N ALA A 175 -20.03 0.27 29.34
CA ALA A 175 -21.31 0.11 30.03
C ALA A 175 -21.20 -0.61 31.39
N ASN A 176 -20.11 -1.36 31.62
CA ASN A 176 -19.82 -2.08 32.87
C ASN A 176 -18.54 -1.55 33.50
#